data_AF-A0AA39KNG7-F1
#
_entry.id   AF-A0AA39KNG7-F1
#
_cell.length_a   1.000
_cell.length_b   1.000
_cell.length_c   1.000
_cell.angle_alpha   90.00
_cell.angle_beta   90.00
_cell.angle_gamma   90.00
#
_symmetry.space_group_name_H-M   'P 1'
#
loop_
_entity.id
_entity.type
_entity.pdbx_description
1 polymer ?
#
loop_
_entity_poly.entity_id
_entity_poly.type
_entity_poly.pdbx_seq_one_letter_code
_entity_poly.pdbx_strand_id
1 'polypeptide(L)'
;MINGNESIVIEVRQRCLEFYVTAAKEICKKLLINDSFLKKLKVFMPGLALLLPDRELTFNHVIFISRTFRGYDEDLLKTEWCRLYQDYTVEDKNELAKLDFDDMWKQICRHSYPRKLGNAVPSQSNSNADSKRVFSYLPDLKTEQTII
;
A
#
# COMPACT_ATOMS: atom_id res chain seq x y z
N MET A 1 -5.41 44.92 -1.29
CA MET A 1 -4.32 44.73 -0.32
C MET A 1 -4.65 43.50 0.50
N ILE A 2 -3.87 42.43 0.38
CA ILE A 2 -4.05 41.23 1.20
C ILE A 2 -3.55 41.59 2.61
N ASN A 3 -4.36 41.37 3.64
CA ASN A 3 -3.98 41.70 5.02
C ASN A 3 -2.73 40.90 5.43
N GLY A 4 -1.84 41.49 6.24
CA GLY A 4 -0.58 40.84 6.65
C GLY A 4 -0.76 39.44 7.26
N ASN A 5 -1.85 39.22 8.00
CA ASN A 5 -2.20 37.89 8.54
C ASN A 5 -2.59 36.87 7.47
N GLU A 6 -3.29 37.31 6.42
CA GLU A 6 -3.72 36.46 5.31
C GLU A 6 -2.52 36.05 4.43
N SER A 7 -1.53 36.95 4.29
CA SER A 7 -0.24 36.63 3.65
C SER A 7 0.54 35.56 4.41
N ILE A 8 0.60 35.64 5.75
CA ILE A 8 1.30 34.64 6.58
C ILE A 8 0.63 33.27 6.47
N VAL A 9 -0.71 33.22 6.50
CA VAL A 9 -1.44 31.95 6.36
C VAL A 9 -1.19 31.29 5.00
N ILE A 10 -1.17 32.07 3.93
CA ILE A 10 -0.86 31.56 2.58
C ILE A 10 0.57 31.00 2.54
N GLU A 11 1.54 31.71 3.10
CA GLU A 11 2.94 31.27 3.13
C GLU A 11 3.11 29.96 3.92
N VAL A 12 2.47 29.85 5.09
CA VAL A 12 2.51 28.61 5.89
C VAL A 12 1.90 27.44 5.12
N ARG A 13 0.75 27.63 4.46
CA ARG A 13 0.11 26.59 3.63
C ARG A 13 1.01 26.15 2.49
N GLN A 14 1.68 27.10 1.84
CA GLN A 14 2.59 26.83 0.73
C GLN A 14 3.78 25.98 1.20
N ARG A 15 4.41 26.34 2.33
CA ARG A 15 5.51 25.56 2.90
C ARG A 15 5.07 24.16 3.35
N CYS A 16 3.89 24.03 3.92
CA CYS A 16 3.33 22.71 4.26
C CYS A 16 3.11 21.86 3.00
N LEU A 17 2.58 22.44 1.93
CA LEU A 17 2.38 21.74 0.67
C LEU A 17 3.73 21.26 0.07
N GLU A 18 4.74 22.13 0.07
CA GLU A 18 6.09 21.79 -0.39
C GLU A 18 6.70 20.64 0.42
N PHE A 19 6.51 20.65 1.75
CA PHE A 19 6.93 19.54 2.61
C PHE A 19 6.23 18.23 2.21
N TYR A 20 4.90 18.22 2.09
CA TYR A 20 4.17 16.99 1.74
C TYR A 20 4.53 16.46 0.36
N VAL A 21 4.67 17.35 -0.64
CA VAL A 21 5.11 16.97 -1.99
C VAL A 21 6.51 16.38 -1.96
N THR A 22 7.42 16.97 -1.20
CA THR A 22 8.81 16.49 -1.08
C THR A 22 8.87 15.15 -0.36
N ALA A 23 8.17 15.02 0.77
CA ALA A 23 8.07 13.78 1.52
C ALA A 23 7.51 12.65 0.64
N ALA A 24 6.42 12.90 -0.10
CA ALA A 24 5.84 11.92 -1.01
C ALA A 24 6.84 11.49 -2.10
N LYS A 25 7.57 12.44 -2.72
CA LYS A 25 8.59 12.14 -3.73
C LYS A 25 9.72 11.26 -3.17
N GLU A 26 10.23 11.59 -1.98
CA GLU A 26 11.30 10.81 -1.35
C GLU A 26 10.84 9.41 -0.92
N ILE A 27 9.60 9.29 -0.43
CA ILE A 27 8.98 7.98 -0.14
C ILE A 27 8.88 7.14 -1.41
N CYS A 28 8.36 7.70 -2.51
CA CYS A 28 8.25 6.98 -3.78
C CYS A 28 9.62 6.53 -4.31
N LYS A 29 10.65 7.38 -4.23
CA LYS A 29 12.03 7.03 -4.61
C LYS A 29 12.55 5.85 -3.77
N LYS A 30 12.39 5.90 -2.46
CA LYS A 30 12.86 4.85 -1.55
C LYS A 30 12.12 3.53 -1.71
N LEU A 31 10.81 3.58 -1.95
CA LEU A 31 9.98 2.39 -2.18
C LEU A 31 10.03 1.86 -3.62
N LEU A 32 10.80 2.51 -4.51
CA LEU A 32 10.88 2.19 -5.94
C LEU A 32 9.52 2.20 -6.65
N ILE A 33 8.59 3.02 -6.15
CA ILE A 33 7.24 3.16 -6.69
C ILE A 33 7.30 4.06 -7.92
N ASN A 34 7.05 3.48 -9.09
CA ASN A 34 6.92 4.17 -10.36
C ASN A 34 5.54 3.93 -10.99
N ASP A 35 5.24 4.59 -12.11
CA ASP A 35 3.94 4.45 -12.78
C ASP A 35 3.62 3.01 -13.19
N SER A 36 4.64 2.23 -13.55
CA SER A 36 4.48 0.80 -13.88
C SER A 36 4.07 -0.01 -12.65
N PHE A 37 4.68 0.27 -11.50
CA PHE A 37 4.33 -0.32 -10.21
C PHE A 37 2.89 0.03 -9.84
N LEU A 38 2.50 1.31 -9.89
CA LEU A 38 1.14 1.75 -9.57
C LEU A 38 0.10 1.14 -10.52
N LYS A 39 0.42 1.01 -11.81
CA LYS A 39 -0.46 0.37 -12.79
C LYS A 39 -0.67 -1.11 -12.48
N LYS A 40 0.38 -1.82 -12.06
CA LYS A 40 0.30 -3.23 -11.68
C LYS A 40 -0.37 -3.43 -10.32
N LEU A 41 -0.21 -2.49 -9.38
CA LEU A 41 -0.83 -2.52 -8.06
C LEU A 41 -2.35 -2.61 -8.11
N LYS A 42 -2.97 -2.10 -9.19
CA LYS A 42 -4.41 -2.21 -9.43
C LYS A 42 -4.92 -3.65 -9.43
N VAL A 43 -4.06 -4.66 -9.63
CA VAL A 43 -4.46 -6.08 -9.55
C VAL A 43 -5.13 -6.44 -8.22
N PHE A 44 -4.82 -5.72 -7.14
CA PHE A 44 -5.44 -5.92 -5.83
C PHE A 44 -6.78 -5.19 -5.65
N MET A 45 -7.26 -4.43 -6.64
CA MET A 45 -8.59 -3.84 -6.58
C MET A 45 -9.66 -4.94 -6.62
N PRO A 46 -10.79 -4.79 -5.90
CA PRO A 46 -11.75 -5.88 -5.70
C PRO A 46 -12.21 -6.59 -6.98
N GLY A 47 -12.63 -5.84 -7.99
CA GLY A 47 -13.05 -6.42 -9.28
C GLY A 47 -11.93 -7.18 -9.99
N LEU A 48 -10.69 -6.71 -9.93
CA LEU A 48 -9.55 -7.37 -10.59
C LEU A 48 -9.06 -8.59 -9.79
N ALA A 49 -9.02 -8.48 -8.46
CA ALA A 49 -8.59 -9.56 -7.59
C ALA A 49 -9.56 -10.74 -7.63
N LEU A 50 -10.87 -10.49 -7.59
CA LEU A 50 -11.89 -11.53 -7.41
C LEU A 50 -12.58 -11.99 -8.71
N LEU A 51 -12.78 -11.10 -9.68
CA LEU A 51 -13.65 -11.39 -10.83
C LEU A 51 -12.89 -11.75 -12.11
N LEU A 52 -11.60 -11.40 -12.24
CA LEU A 52 -10.85 -11.76 -13.44
C LEU A 52 -10.53 -13.28 -13.47
N PRO A 53 -10.89 -14.02 -14.51
CA PRO A 53 -10.60 -15.45 -14.56
C PRO A 53 -9.11 -15.74 -14.85
N ASP A 54 -8.40 -14.84 -15.53
CA ASP A 54 -7.00 -15.05 -15.91
C ASP A 54 -6.05 -14.87 -14.72
N ARG A 55 -5.81 -15.98 -14.01
CA ARG A 55 -4.94 -16.03 -12.84
C ARG A 55 -3.47 -15.92 -13.18
N GLU A 56 -3.04 -16.34 -14.38
CA GLU A 56 -1.65 -16.25 -14.79
C GLU A 56 -1.26 -14.80 -15.09
N LEU A 57 -2.09 -14.09 -15.86
CA LEU A 57 -1.91 -12.67 -16.12
C LEU A 57 -1.92 -11.83 -14.84
N THR A 58 -2.89 -12.07 -13.95
CA THR A 58 -2.99 -11.33 -12.70
C THR A 58 -1.84 -11.69 -11.75
N PHE A 59 -1.42 -12.95 -11.70
CA PHE A 59 -0.25 -13.34 -10.91
C PHE A 59 1.03 -12.68 -11.40
N ASN A 60 1.20 -12.47 -12.72
CA ASN A 60 2.34 -11.71 -13.25
C ASN A 60 2.41 -10.26 -12.74
N HIS A 61 1.28 -9.67 -12.36
CA HIS A 61 1.25 -8.37 -11.68
C HIS A 61 1.61 -8.50 -10.19
N VAL A 62 1.05 -9.49 -9.51
CA VAL A 62 1.34 -9.77 -8.09
C VAL A 62 2.82 -10.07 -7.87
N ILE A 63 3.44 -10.90 -8.73
CA ILE A 63 4.85 -11.25 -8.59
C ILE A 63 5.76 -10.05 -8.81
N PHE A 64 5.45 -9.18 -9.79
CA PHE A 64 6.18 -7.94 -10.02
C PHE A 64 6.20 -7.06 -8.76
N ILE A 65 5.05 -6.95 -8.08
CA ILE A 65 4.93 -6.16 -6.85
C ILE A 65 5.70 -6.82 -5.71
N SER A 66 5.55 -8.14 -5.52
CA SER A 66 6.22 -8.87 -4.44
C SER A 66 7.76 -8.79 -4.52
N ARG A 67 8.32 -8.82 -5.74
CA ARG A 67 9.77 -8.66 -5.98
C ARG A 67 10.30 -7.30 -5.57
N THR A 68 9.45 -6.26 -5.56
CA THR A 68 9.82 -4.92 -5.10
C THR A 68 10.11 -4.92 -3.60
N PHE A 69 9.33 -5.68 -2.82
CA PHE A 69 9.44 -5.72 -1.36
C PHE A 69 10.37 -6.83 -0.83
N ARG A 70 10.70 -7.82 -1.65
CA ARG A 70 11.53 -9.01 -1.32
C ARG A 70 10.92 -9.86 -0.18
N GLY A 71 11.42 -11.09 -0.01
CA GLY A 71 11.05 -11.94 1.13
C GLY A 71 9.75 -12.74 0.98
N TYR A 72 9.19 -12.83 -0.23
CA TYR A 72 8.06 -13.69 -0.54
C TYR A 72 8.53 -14.95 -1.27
N ASP A 73 7.90 -16.07 -0.94
CA ASP A 73 8.02 -17.33 -1.68
C ASP A 73 7.06 -17.27 -2.87
N GLU A 74 7.60 -17.32 -4.10
CA GLU A 74 6.84 -17.13 -5.33
C GLU A 74 5.79 -18.24 -5.53
N ASP A 75 6.12 -19.49 -5.18
CA ASP A 75 5.24 -20.65 -5.37
C ASP A 75 4.09 -20.66 -4.37
N LEU A 76 4.38 -20.30 -3.11
CA LEU A 76 3.34 -20.12 -2.09
C LEU A 76 2.42 -18.96 -2.45
N LEU A 77 2.98 -17.83 -2.89
CA LEU A 77 2.20 -16.67 -3.29
C LEU A 77 1.30 -16.98 -4.50
N LYS A 78 1.79 -17.75 -5.47
CA LYS A 78 0.99 -18.22 -6.61
C LYS A 78 -0.17 -19.09 -6.15
N THR A 79 0.10 -20.01 -5.21
CA THR A 79 -0.91 -20.90 -4.65
C THR A 79 -2.00 -20.11 -3.93
N GLU A 80 -1.64 -19.17 -3.06
CA GLU A 80 -2.60 -18.31 -2.36
C GLU A 80 -3.41 -17.43 -3.33
N TRP A 81 -2.76 -16.84 -4.34
CA TRP A 81 -3.46 -16.01 -5.33
C TRP A 81 -4.47 -16.80 -6.16
N CYS A 82 -4.15 -18.04 -6.53
CA CYS A 82 -5.08 -18.91 -7.24
C CYS A 82 -6.24 -19.35 -6.34
N ARG A 83 -5.97 -19.70 -5.08
CA ARG A 83 -7.02 -20.03 -4.10
C ARG A 83 -7.99 -18.88 -3.89
N LEU A 84 -7.52 -17.63 -3.89
CA LEU A 84 -8.40 -16.47 -3.71
C LEU A 84 -9.54 -16.43 -4.72
N TYR A 85 -9.30 -16.92 -5.93
CA TYR A 85 -10.34 -17.05 -6.94
C TYR A 85 -11.16 -18.34 -6.80
N GLN A 86 -10.63 -19.42 -6.23
CA GLN A 86 -11.32 -20.71 -6.14
C GLN A 86 -12.19 -20.87 -4.90
N ASP A 87 -11.81 -20.26 -3.79
CA ASP A 87 -12.43 -20.48 -2.48
C ASP A 87 -13.79 -19.77 -2.30
N TYR A 88 -14.14 -18.86 -3.22
CA TYR A 88 -15.36 -18.06 -3.16
C TYR A 88 -16.32 -18.41 -4.28
N THR A 89 -17.62 -18.46 -3.96
CA THR A 89 -18.68 -18.58 -4.97
C THR A 89 -18.75 -17.33 -5.85
N VAL A 90 -19.47 -17.42 -6.98
CA VAL A 90 -19.65 -16.25 -7.86
C VAL A 90 -20.40 -15.14 -7.12
N GLU A 91 -21.38 -15.50 -6.31
CA GLU A 91 -22.18 -14.61 -5.47
C GLU A 91 -21.28 -13.91 -4.42
N ASP A 92 -20.47 -14.67 -3.69
CA ASP A 92 -19.56 -14.11 -2.68
C ASP A 92 -18.57 -13.12 -3.30
N LYS A 93 -18.01 -13.47 -4.47
CA LYS A 93 -17.08 -12.59 -5.19
C LYS A 93 -17.75 -11.29 -5.60
N ASN A 94 -19.00 -11.36 -6.08
CA ASN A 94 -19.74 -10.17 -6.49
C ASN A 94 -20.07 -9.27 -5.29
N GLU A 95 -20.41 -9.84 -4.13
CA GLU A 95 -20.62 -9.04 -2.91
C GLU A 95 -19.32 -8.42 -2.40
N LEU A 96 -18.24 -9.19 -2.32
CA LEU A 96 -16.93 -8.69 -1.92
C LEU A 96 -16.39 -7.62 -2.88
N ALA A 97 -16.66 -7.76 -4.18
CA ALA A 97 -16.24 -6.80 -5.20
C ALA A 97 -16.92 -5.43 -5.11
N LYS A 98 -18.07 -5.33 -4.42
CA LYS A 98 -18.78 -4.05 -4.18
C LYS A 98 -18.15 -3.24 -3.05
N LEU A 99 -17.35 -3.88 -2.20
CA LEU A 99 -16.69 -3.22 -1.08
C LEU A 99 -15.56 -2.31 -1.56
N ASP A 100 -15.16 -1.37 -0.71
CA ASP A 100 -13.92 -0.65 -0.94
C ASP A 100 -12.71 -1.59 -0.78
N PHE A 101 -11.54 -1.10 -1.21
CA PHE A 101 -10.31 -1.86 -1.18
C PHE A 101 -9.98 -2.42 0.21
N ASP A 102 -10.05 -1.58 1.24
CA ASP A 102 -9.64 -1.96 2.59
C ASP A 102 -10.63 -2.94 3.20
N ASP A 103 -11.93 -2.71 3.03
CA ASP A 103 -12.98 -3.52 3.60
C ASP A 103 -13.05 -4.91 2.97
N MET A 104 -12.82 -5.01 1.65
CA MET A 104 -12.69 -6.29 0.99
C MET A 104 -11.51 -7.10 1.57
N TRP A 105 -10.31 -6.51 1.61
CA TRP A 105 -9.12 -7.22 2.09
C TRP A 105 -9.20 -7.57 3.58
N LYS A 106 -9.82 -6.71 4.41
CA LYS A 106 -10.12 -7.03 5.82
C LYS A 106 -11.02 -8.26 5.93
N GLN A 107 -12.07 -8.36 5.11
CA GLN A 107 -12.97 -9.52 5.14
C GLN A 107 -12.26 -10.81 4.69
N ILE A 108 -11.50 -10.76 3.59
CA ILE A 108 -10.69 -11.90 3.10
C ILE A 108 -9.70 -12.37 4.16
N CYS A 109 -8.98 -11.43 4.80
CA CYS A 109 -8.00 -11.75 5.84
C CYS A 109 -8.63 -12.31 7.13
N ARG A 110 -9.89 -11.98 7.43
CA ARG A 110 -10.61 -12.55 8.58
C ARG A 110 -11.00 -14.00 8.37
N HIS A 111 -11.17 -14.45 7.13
CA HIS A 111 -11.86 -15.71 6.85
C HIS A 111 -10.95 -16.88 6.47
N SER A 112 -9.79 -16.71 5.82
CA SER A 112 -8.88 -17.87 5.57
C SER A 112 -7.49 -17.60 4.95
N TYR A 113 -7.02 -16.36 4.76
CA TYR A 113 -5.70 -16.14 4.12
C TYR A 113 -4.57 -15.90 5.14
N PRO A 114 -3.51 -16.73 5.16
CA PRO A 114 -2.55 -16.69 6.25
C PRO A 114 -1.60 -15.50 6.10
N ARG A 115 -1.84 -14.42 6.84
CA ARG A 115 -0.94 -13.32 7.27
C ARG A 115 0.03 -12.64 6.27
N LYS A 116 0.37 -13.19 5.10
CA LYS A 116 1.43 -12.68 4.19
C LYS A 116 0.88 -11.88 3.01
N LEU A 117 -0.29 -12.26 2.47
CA LEU A 117 -1.03 -11.41 1.52
C LEU A 117 -1.51 -10.10 2.17
N GLY A 118 -1.93 -10.16 3.44
CA GLY A 118 -2.23 -8.98 4.25
C GLY A 118 -1.02 -8.08 4.56
N ASN A 119 0.22 -8.59 4.43
CA ASN A 119 1.44 -7.78 4.49
C ASN A 119 1.85 -7.22 3.12
N ALA A 120 1.37 -7.82 2.02
CA ALA A 120 1.60 -7.34 0.65
C ALA A 120 0.56 -6.29 0.22
N VAL A 121 -0.65 -6.38 0.77
CA VAL A 121 -1.66 -5.33 0.75
C VAL A 121 -1.27 -4.34 1.86
N PRO A 122 -1.08 -3.04 1.59
CA PRO A 122 -0.79 -2.08 2.63
C PRO A 122 -2.03 -1.89 3.49
N SER A 123 -2.26 -2.80 4.44
CA SER A 123 -3.13 -2.56 5.57
C SER A 123 -2.39 -1.63 6.55
N GLN A 124 -2.16 -0.38 6.13
CA GLN A 124 -1.76 0.68 7.04
C GLN A 124 -2.96 1.10 7.90
N SER A 125 -3.37 0.22 8.80
CA SER A 125 -4.16 0.61 9.96
C SER A 125 -3.24 1.27 10.98
N ASN A 126 -3.23 2.60 10.95
CA ASN A 126 -3.16 3.50 12.11
C ASN A 126 -2.92 2.78 13.45
N SER A 127 -1.66 2.55 13.79
CA SER A 127 -1.25 2.28 15.15
C SER A 127 0.10 2.95 15.36
N ASN A 128 0.17 3.84 16.34
CA ASN A 128 1.39 4.55 16.75
C ASN A 128 2.58 3.62 17.06
N ALA A 129 2.38 2.30 17.09
CA ALA A 129 3.41 1.28 17.20
C ALA A 129 4.33 1.16 15.96
N ASP A 130 3.88 1.54 14.76
CA ASP A 130 4.68 1.38 13.52
C ASP A 130 5.66 2.54 13.24
N SER A 131 5.50 3.67 13.93
CA SER A 131 6.41 4.81 13.80
C SER A 131 7.87 4.40 14.10
N LYS A 132 8.09 3.56 15.13
CA LYS A 132 9.42 3.06 15.53
C LYS A 132 10.11 2.20 14.47
N ARG A 133 9.35 1.50 13.61
CA ARG A 133 9.93 0.68 12.54
C ARG A 133 10.36 1.53 11.36
N VAL A 134 9.58 2.55 11.01
CA VAL A 134 9.93 3.56 9.99
C VAL A 134 11.23 4.29 10.36
N PHE A 135 11.46 4.60 11.65
CA PHE A 135 12.72 5.20 12.11
C PHE A 135 13.96 4.29 12.00
N SER A 136 13.78 2.96 11.85
CA SER A 136 14.92 2.05 11.63
C SER A 136 15.44 2.07 10.19
N TYR A 137 14.64 2.56 9.24
CA TYR A 137 15.03 2.79 7.84
C TYR A 137 15.60 4.20 7.59
N LEU A 138 15.76 5.00 8.65
CA LEU A 138 16.27 6.38 8.62
C LEU A 138 17.44 6.50 9.61
N PRO A 139 18.63 5.93 9.30
CA PRO A 139 19.79 6.02 10.19
C PRO A 139 20.26 7.47 10.40
N ASP A 140 20.06 8.36 9.43
CA ASP A 140 20.54 9.76 9.48
C ASP A 140 19.75 10.69 10.42
N LEU A 141 18.63 10.25 10.99
CA LEU A 141 17.86 11.06 11.94
C LEU A 141 18.20 10.76 13.42
N LYS A 142 19.13 9.83 13.68
CA LYS A 142 19.54 9.48 15.06
C LYS A 142 20.62 10.36 15.67
N THR A 143 21.21 11.28 14.92
CA THR A 143 22.31 12.11 15.39
C THR A 143 22.11 13.56 15.03
N GLU A 144 21.18 14.22 15.71
CA GLU A 144 21.42 15.57 16.26
C GLU A 144 20.65 15.65 17.59
N GLN A 145 21.23 15.07 18.64
CA GLN A 145 20.91 15.51 19.98
C GLN A 145 21.45 16.94 20.12
N THR A 146 20.50 17.87 20.18
CA THR A 146 20.64 19.22 20.71
C THR A 146 21.65 19.27 21.87
N ILE A 147 22.76 19.98 21.66
CA ILE A 147 23.49 20.62 22.75
C ILE A 147 22.99 22.07 22.77
N ILE A 148 22.52 22.46 23.96
CA ILE A 148 22.03 23.79 24.35
C ILE A 148 23.13 24.83 24.13
#